data_AF-A0AAD5CLP9-F1
#
_entry.id   AF-A0AAD5CLP9-F1
#
_cell.length_a   1.000
_cell.length_b   1.000
_cell.length_c   1.000
_cell.angle_alpha   90.00
_cell.angle_beta   90.00
_cell.angle_gamma   90.00
#
_symmetry.space_group_name_H-M   'P 1'
#
loop_
_entity.id
_entity.type
_entity.pdbx_description
1 polymer ?
#
loop_
_entity_poly.entity_id
_entity_poly.type
_entity_poly.pdbx_seq_one_letter_code
_entity_poly.pdbx_strand_id
1 'polypeptide(L)'
;MIKDIRLSTLSQLVVLVGSGVVYLHHVETFMRKGKPNTAHCLRFPGDWFHVFAIGQHSVGFNIRISVKTGSKTTQEVVIGPNNRTAKSLDNFLRVNLIGDFVGYNSIPSFEEFFLVIPRQGSQGKPQDLGRNFSMWMLLERTRFTLDGLECDKIGVSYEAFNSQPNFCSAPQMSCLHNQLWNFWEADQNRIRRNQLPLYDVLGRFDRINEHPEAGSHSFSIGISEVVNSNLLIELNADDIEYVYQRSPGNIISITVPTFEALTQYGIATITSNNTGEVEASYSLTFDCSKGVNKMEEQFFIIKPAQLITRYYKVQPTSDQAAKYVCTAILKDSDFNETDRAECQFTTTATVLDNGTQDKNQTRKAEPVVIEH
;
A
#
# COMPACT_ATOMS: atom_id res chain seq x y z
N MET A 1 -4.34 -5.21 -14.13
CA MET A 1 -3.15 -5.99 -13.73
C MET A 1 -3.02 -5.93 -12.22
N ILE A 2 -2.76 -7.08 -11.58
CA ILE A 2 -2.66 -7.23 -10.13
C ILE A 2 -1.37 -7.97 -9.82
N LYS A 3 -0.70 -7.59 -8.74
CA LYS A 3 0.48 -8.29 -8.23
C LYS A 3 0.03 -9.28 -7.16
N ASP A 4 0.14 -10.57 -7.44
CA ASP A 4 -0.10 -11.63 -6.47
C ASP A 4 1.18 -11.98 -5.72
N ILE A 5 1.10 -12.06 -4.41
CA ILE A 5 2.22 -12.34 -3.53
C ILE A 5 1.94 -13.67 -2.82
N ARG A 6 2.83 -14.64 -3.03
CA ARG A 6 2.74 -15.91 -2.32
C ARG A 6 3.22 -15.75 -0.88
N LEU A 7 2.33 -16.05 0.06
CA LEU A 7 2.68 -16.17 1.47
C LEU A 7 3.28 -17.56 1.72
N SER A 8 4.45 -17.63 2.35
CA SER A 8 5.03 -18.90 2.77
C SER A 8 4.62 -19.25 4.21
N THR A 9 4.42 -20.54 4.46
CA THR A 9 3.72 -21.12 5.62
C THR A 9 4.50 -21.15 6.94
N LEU A 10 5.54 -20.31 7.09
CA LEU A 10 6.18 -20.05 8.38
C LEU A 10 5.26 -19.14 9.24
N SER A 11 4.07 -19.64 9.56
CA SER A 11 3.13 -18.97 10.46
C SER A 11 3.64 -19.12 11.89
N GLN A 12 4.37 -18.12 12.38
CA GLN A 12 4.57 -17.95 13.81
C GLN A 12 3.51 -16.99 14.36
N LEU A 13 2.97 -17.34 15.53
CA LEU A 13 2.00 -16.51 16.23
C LEU A 13 2.75 -15.45 17.03
N VAL A 14 2.38 -14.19 16.86
CA VAL A 14 2.85 -13.10 17.72
C VAL A 14 1.66 -12.43 18.40
N VAL A 15 1.83 -12.12 19.67
CA VAL A 15 0.82 -11.47 20.51
C VAL A 15 0.99 -9.96 20.43
N LEU A 16 -0.13 -9.24 20.46
CA LEU A 16 -0.12 -7.89 21.00
C LEU A 16 0.22 -7.91 22.50
N VAL A 17 1.38 -7.39 22.87
CA VAL A 17 1.66 -7.04 24.27
C VAL A 17 1.02 -5.67 24.55
N GLY A 18 -0.30 -5.63 24.73
CA GLY A 18 -1.08 -4.41 24.97
C GLY A 18 -1.34 -4.13 26.46
N SER A 19 -1.45 -2.84 26.80
CA SER A 19 -1.53 -2.20 28.13
C SER A 19 -2.75 -2.57 28.99
N GLY A 20 -2.92 -3.86 29.31
CA GLY A 20 -3.90 -4.33 30.28
C GLY A 20 -3.29 -4.54 31.67
N VAL A 21 -2.80 -3.46 32.31
CA VAL A 21 -2.35 -3.55 33.70
C VAL A 21 -3.56 -3.52 34.61
N VAL A 22 -4.01 -4.69 35.07
CA VAL A 22 -4.92 -4.77 36.21
C VAL A 22 -4.08 -4.62 37.47
N TYR A 23 -4.05 -3.40 38.03
CA TYR A 23 -3.66 -3.19 39.42
C TYR A 23 -4.82 -3.57 40.33
N LEU A 24 -4.56 -4.41 41.33
CA LEU A 24 -5.36 -4.43 42.55
C LEU A 24 -4.47 -3.98 43.71
N HIS A 25 -4.69 -2.76 44.17
CA HIS A 25 -4.13 -2.26 45.42
C HIS A 25 -4.92 -2.85 46.60
N HIS A 26 -4.24 -3.58 47.48
CA HIS A 26 -4.65 -3.67 48.88
C HIS A 26 -3.41 -3.68 49.76
N VAL A 27 -3.10 -2.53 50.36
CA VAL A 27 -2.08 -2.40 51.40
C VAL A 27 -2.82 -2.23 52.72
N GLU A 28 -3.10 -3.34 53.40
CA GLU A 28 -3.36 -3.30 54.84
C GLU A 28 -2.02 -3.37 55.57
N THR A 29 -1.59 -2.24 56.12
CA THR A 29 -0.45 -2.17 57.04
C THR A 29 -0.82 -2.78 58.39
N PHE A 30 -0.64 -4.09 58.52
CA PHE A 30 -0.47 -4.76 59.81
C PHE A 30 1.02 -5.02 60.04
N MET A 31 1.55 -4.48 61.14
CA MET A 31 2.95 -4.59 61.61
C MET A 31 3.30 -6.02 62.07
N ARG A 32 3.22 -7.00 61.16
CA ARG A 32 3.71 -8.39 61.28
C ARG A 32 3.98 -9.06 59.91
N LYS A 33 4.17 -8.30 58.83
CA LYS A 33 4.44 -8.86 57.49
C LYS A 33 5.85 -8.49 57.05
N GLY A 34 6.54 -9.46 56.42
CA GLY A 34 7.98 -9.42 56.09
C GLY A 34 8.40 -8.32 55.13
N LYS A 35 9.65 -8.38 54.63
CA LYS A 35 10.20 -7.36 53.71
C LYS A 35 9.26 -7.14 52.51
N PRO A 36 8.94 -5.88 52.15
CA PRO A 36 8.10 -5.58 50.99
C PRO A 36 8.84 -6.00 49.72
N ASN A 37 8.16 -6.76 48.86
CA ASN A 37 8.65 -7.18 47.56
C ASN A 37 7.60 -6.83 46.49
N THR A 38 8.05 -6.64 45.26
CA THR A 38 7.18 -6.49 44.09
C THR A 38 7.33 -7.70 43.18
N ALA A 39 6.24 -8.09 42.53
CA ALA A 39 6.24 -9.14 41.51
C ALA A 39 5.96 -8.51 40.14
N HIS A 40 6.82 -8.81 39.16
CA HIS A 40 6.69 -8.32 37.80
C HIS A 40 6.54 -9.52 36.87
N CYS A 41 5.36 -9.66 36.26
CA CYS A 41 5.00 -10.85 35.48
C CYS A 41 4.65 -10.44 34.05
N LEU A 42 5.34 -11.01 33.06
CA LEU A 42 4.92 -10.90 31.67
C LEU A 42 3.64 -11.71 31.44
N ARG A 43 2.70 -11.14 30.70
CA ARG A 43 1.47 -11.79 30.26
C ARG A 43 1.18 -11.34 28.83
N PHE A 44 0.44 -12.18 28.12
CA PHE A 44 0.02 -11.96 26.74
C PHE A 44 -1.51 -11.92 26.63
N PRO A 45 -2.17 -10.90 27.22
CA PRO A 45 -3.61 -10.73 27.06
C PRO A 45 -3.93 -10.15 25.68
N GLY A 46 -5.13 -10.41 25.16
CA GLY A 46 -5.65 -9.74 23.97
C GLY A 46 -5.40 -10.48 22.64
N ASP A 47 -5.32 -9.70 21.57
CA ASP A 47 -5.34 -10.20 20.20
C ASP A 47 -4.01 -10.82 19.76
N TRP A 48 -4.13 -11.86 18.93
CA TRP A 48 -3.00 -12.54 18.33
C TRP A 48 -2.94 -12.26 16.85
N PHE A 49 -1.75 -12.31 16.26
CA PHE A 49 -1.51 -12.07 14.85
C PHE A 49 -0.73 -13.23 14.24
N HIS A 50 -1.02 -13.47 12.97
CA HIS A 50 -0.20 -14.31 12.11
C HIS A 50 0.88 -13.46 11.47
N VAL A 51 2.10 -14.00 11.49
CA VAL A 51 3.25 -13.43 10.78
C VAL A 51 3.54 -14.30 9.57
N PHE A 52 3.47 -13.72 8.37
CA PHE A 52 3.74 -14.41 7.11
C PHE A 52 4.98 -13.86 6.43
N ALA A 53 5.90 -14.77 6.10
CA ALA A 53 6.98 -14.49 5.17
C ALA A 53 6.43 -14.29 3.76
N ILE A 54 6.81 -13.17 3.15
CA ILE A 54 6.49 -12.85 1.77
C ILE A 54 7.54 -13.47 0.86
N GLY A 55 7.08 -14.31 -0.07
CA GLY A 55 7.92 -14.94 -1.08
C GLY A 55 7.99 -14.13 -2.37
N GLN A 56 8.29 -14.85 -3.46
CA GLN A 56 8.29 -14.26 -4.80
C GLN A 56 6.92 -13.72 -5.18
N HIS A 57 6.95 -12.68 -6.01
CA HIS A 57 5.75 -12.10 -6.57
C HIS A 57 5.48 -12.61 -7.98
N SER A 58 4.20 -12.58 -8.36
CA SER A 58 3.73 -12.84 -9.71
C SER A 58 2.81 -11.71 -10.16
N VAL A 59 2.80 -11.42 -11.45
CA VAL A 59 1.90 -10.44 -12.05
C VAL A 59 0.77 -11.19 -12.76
N GLY A 60 -0.47 -10.80 -12.47
CA GLY A 60 -1.70 -11.41 -12.97
C GLY A 60 -2.57 -10.42 -13.76
N PHE A 61 -3.02 -10.84 -14.93
CA PHE A 61 -3.97 -10.11 -15.78
C PHE A 61 -4.54 -11.04 -16.84
N ASN A 62 -5.66 -10.62 -17.44
CA ASN A 62 -6.29 -11.30 -18.57
C ASN A 62 -6.45 -10.30 -19.73
N ILE A 63 -6.08 -10.72 -20.93
CA ILE A 63 -6.31 -9.99 -22.19
C ILE A 63 -7.39 -10.75 -22.94
N ARG A 64 -8.49 -10.04 -23.24
CA ARG A 64 -9.62 -10.57 -24.00
C ARG A 64 -9.52 -10.04 -25.43
N ILE A 65 -9.54 -10.94 -26.40
CA ILE A 65 -9.50 -10.64 -27.83
C ILE A 65 -10.80 -11.15 -28.43
N SER A 66 -11.56 -10.25 -29.04
CA SER A 66 -12.83 -10.56 -29.67
C SER A 66 -12.68 -10.53 -31.19
N VAL A 67 -12.99 -11.64 -31.84
CA VAL A 67 -12.96 -11.80 -33.31
C VAL A 67 -14.38 -11.86 -33.82
N LYS A 68 -14.72 -11.03 -34.80
CA LYS A 68 -16.04 -11.06 -35.43
C LYS A 68 -15.91 -11.46 -36.90
N THR A 69 -16.47 -12.61 -37.26
CA THR A 69 -16.48 -13.10 -38.65
C THR A 69 -17.86 -12.85 -39.26
N GLY A 70 -17.93 -11.93 -40.22
CA GLY A 70 -19.18 -11.54 -40.88
C GLY A 70 -20.22 -10.95 -39.91
N SER A 71 -21.48 -11.36 -40.04
CA SER A 71 -22.61 -10.71 -39.37
C SER A 71 -23.08 -11.37 -38.06
N LYS A 72 -22.53 -12.52 -37.61
CA LYS A 72 -23.17 -13.27 -36.51
C LYS A 72 -22.27 -13.87 -35.43
N THR A 73 -20.99 -14.17 -35.67
CA THR A 73 -20.21 -14.92 -34.68
C THR A 73 -19.06 -14.08 -34.14
N THR A 74 -19.24 -13.55 -32.92
CA THR A 74 -18.14 -13.05 -32.12
C THR A 74 -17.53 -14.23 -31.34
N GLN A 75 -16.31 -14.61 -31.67
CA GLN A 75 -15.51 -15.54 -30.89
C GLN A 75 -14.65 -14.74 -29.91
N GLU A 76 -14.53 -15.21 -28.67
CA GLU A 76 -13.66 -14.60 -27.66
C GLU A 76 -12.52 -15.54 -27.32
N VAL A 77 -11.31 -14.99 -27.30
CA VAL A 77 -10.10 -15.67 -26.86
C VAL A 77 -9.54 -14.90 -25.67
N VAL A 78 -9.24 -15.60 -24.58
CA VAL A 78 -8.68 -15.00 -23.37
C VAL A 78 -7.31 -15.61 -23.10
N ILE A 79 -6.30 -14.75 -22.97
CA ILE A 79 -4.93 -15.12 -22.64
C ILE A 79 -4.46 -14.35 -21.41
N GLY A 80 -3.43 -14.86 -20.73
CA GLY A 80 -2.81 -14.22 -19.58
C GLY A 80 -1.54 -14.97 -19.16
N PRO A 81 -0.87 -14.55 -18.07
CA PRO A 81 0.36 -15.18 -17.61
C PRO A 81 0.24 -16.69 -17.36
N ASN A 82 -0.94 -17.16 -16.92
CA ASN A 82 -1.25 -18.57 -16.67
C ASN A 82 -1.59 -19.37 -17.94
N ASN A 83 -2.07 -18.70 -18.99
CA ASN A 83 -2.38 -19.31 -20.28
C ASN A 83 -1.99 -18.34 -21.40
N ARG A 84 -0.75 -18.47 -21.89
CA ARG A 84 -0.13 -17.48 -22.78
C ARG A 84 -0.50 -17.65 -24.24
N THR A 85 -1.03 -18.80 -24.64
CA THR A 85 -1.32 -19.11 -26.03
C THR A 85 -2.77 -19.53 -26.20
N ALA A 86 -3.39 -19.09 -27.28
CA ALA A 86 -4.74 -19.50 -27.62
C ALA A 86 -5.01 -19.37 -29.12
N LYS A 87 -6.06 -20.05 -29.58
CA LYS A 87 -6.51 -20.04 -30.98
C LYS A 87 -8.01 -19.86 -31.04
N SER A 88 -8.52 -19.28 -32.12
CA SER A 88 -9.95 -19.31 -32.42
C SER A 88 -10.39 -20.73 -32.82
N LEU A 89 -11.69 -21.01 -32.71
CA LEU A 89 -12.25 -22.35 -32.98
C LEU A 89 -12.05 -22.79 -34.44
N ASP A 90 -12.06 -21.82 -35.36
CA ASP A 90 -11.84 -21.99 -36.80
C ASP A 90 -10.35 -21.94 -37.20
N ASN A 91 -9.43 -21.81 -36.25
CA ASN A 91 -8.00 -21.62 -36.47
C ASN A 91 -7.61 -20.38 -37.29
N PHE A 92 -8.53 -19.43 -37.50
CA PHE A 92 -8.25 -18.17 -38.20
C PHE A 92 -7.29 -17.27 -37.41
N LEU A 93 -7.46 -17.20 -36.09
CA LEU A 93 -6.66 -16.41 -35.17
C LEU A 93 -5.78 -17.32 -34.32
N ARG A 94 -4.49 -16.96 -34.18
CA ARG A 94 -3.60 -17.47 -33.13
C ARG A 94 -3.01 -16.30 -32.37
N VAL A 95 -2.93 -16.45 -31.05
CA VAL A 95 -2.40 -15.41 -30.16
C VAL A 95 -1.37 -16.02 -29.23
N ASN A 96 -0.26 -15.31 -29.04
CA ASN A 96 0.77 -15.63 -28.08
C ASN A 96 1.18 -14.39 -27.27
N LEU A 97 1.09 -14.47 -25.95
CA LEU A 97 1.63 -13.50 -25.01
C LEU A 97 3.13 -13.74 -24.82
N ILE A 98 3.95 -12.91 -25.47
CA ILE A 98 5.41 -13.03 -25.43
C ILE A 98 5.94 -12.64 -24.05
N GLY A 99 5.42 -11.55 -23.50
CA GLY A 99 5.81 -11.00 -22.21
C GLY A 99 5.36 -9.55 -22.07
N ASP A 100 5.88 -8.87 -21.05
CA ASP A 100 5.58 -7.46 -20.79
C ASP A 100 6.81 -6.60 -21.03
N PHE A 101 6.61 -5.38 -21.52
CA PHE A 101 7.66 -4.37 -21.56
C PHE A 101 7.92 -3.86 -20.14
N VAL A 102 9.19 -3.61 -19.84
CA VAL A 102 9.59 -3.06 -18.53
C VAL A 102 8.97 -1.67 -18.37
N GLY A 103 8.32 -1.46 -17.23
CA GLY A 103 7.76 -0.15 -16.85
C GLY A 103 8.85 0.86 -16.48
N TYR A 104 8.46 2.12 -16.34
CA TYR A 104 9.33 3.19 -15.87
C TYR A 104 9.43 3.21 -14.34
N ASN A 105 8.46 2.62 -13.64
CA ASN A 105 8.46 2.47 -12.20
C ASN A 105 8.69 1.01 -11.78
N SER A 106 9.39 0.82 -10.66
CA SER A 106 9.62 -0.52 -10.12
C SER A 106 8.40 -1.00 -9.32
N ILE A 107 7.95 -2.21 -9.58
CA ILE A 107 6.94 -2.87 -8.74
C ILE A 107 7.59 -3.22 -7.39
N PRO A 108 7.08 -2.74 -6.24
CA PRO A 108 7.76 -2.85 -4.95
C PRO A 108 7.96 -4.30 -4.50
N SER A 109 9.19 -4.70 -4.14
CA SER A 109 9.45 -6.01 -3.52
C SER A 109 9.23 -5.95 -2.00
N PHE A 110 8.75 -7.05 -1.44
CA PHE A 110 8.49 -7.19 0.00
C PHE A 110 9.26 -8.35 0.63
N GLU A 111 10.32 -8.83 -0.02
CA GLU A 111 11.11 -9.97 0.47
C GLU A 111 11.67 -9.73 1.88
N GLU A 112 12.08 -8.51 2.20
CA GLU A 112 12.60 -8.09 3.52
C GLU A 112 11.51 -7.76 4.55
N PHE A 113 10.24 -8.03 4.24
CA PHE A 113 9.11 -7.72 5.12
C PHE A 113 8.36 -8.99 5.52
N PHE A 114 7.74 -8.92 6.70
CA PHE A 114 6.66 -9.80 7.10
C PHE A 114 5.32 -9.09 6.95
N LEU A 115 4.32 -9.86 6.51
CA LEU A 115 2.92 -9.46 6.55
C LEU A 115 2.32 -9.94 7.86
N VAL A 116 1.77 -9.01 8.64
CA VAL A 116 1.14 -9.29 9.93
C VAL A 116 -0.37 -9.09 9.82
N ILE A 117 -1.12 -10.12 10.19
CA ILE A 117 -2.58 -10.18 10.00
C ILE A 117 -3.24 -10.60 11.31
N PRO A 118 -4.30 -9.90 11.78
CA PRO A 118 -5.00 -10.28 13.00
C PRO A 118 -5.58 -11.69 12.84
N ARG A 119 -5.40 -12.51 13.88
CA ARG A 119 -5.90 -13.88 13.91
C ARG A 119 -7.42 -13.87 14.06
N GLN A 120 -8.09 -14.47 13.09
CA GLN A 120 -9.51 -14.77 13.18
C GLN A 120 -9.71 -16.23 13.61
N GLY A 121 -10.40 -16.45 14.73
CA GLY A 121 -10.78 -17.80 15.20
C GLY A 121 -9.78 -18.51 16.15
N SER A 122 -9.96 -19.83 16.29
CA SER A 122 -9.21 -20.68 17.23
C SER A 122 -7.75 -20.92 16.84
N GLN A 123 -6.96 -21.60 17.69
CA GLN A 123 -5.51 -21.73 17.53
C GLN A 123 -5.17 -22.59 16.31
N GLY A 124 -4.26 -22.12 15.46
CA GLY A 124 -3.86 -22.81 14.22
C GLY A 124 -3.56 -21.84 13.09
N LYS A 125 -3.38 -22.36 11.87
CA LYS A 125 -3.33 -21.52 10.66
C LYS A 125 -4.72 -20.90 10.46
N PRO A 126 -4.82 -19.60 10.14
CA PRO A 126 -6.11 -18.97 9.90
C PRO A 126 -6.73 -19.68 8.70
N GLN A 127 -8.04 -19.98 8.70
CA GLN A 127 -8.71 -20.49 7.50
C GLN A 127 -9.01 -19.36 6.52
N ASP A 128 -9.18 -18.15 7.06
CA ASP A 128 -9.40 -16.91 6.33
C ASP A 128 -8.60 -15.77 6.98
N LEU A 129 -7.83 -15.03 6.18
CA LEU A 129 -7.11 -13.84 6.60
C LEU A 129 -8.05 -12.64 6.82
N GLY A 130 -9.30 -12.78 6.40
CA GLY A 130 -10.33 -11.75 6.52
C GLY A 130 -10.19 -10.67 5.46
N ARG A 131 -11.23 -9.83 5.36
CA ARG A 131 -11.30 -8.73 4.36
C ARG A 131 -11.06 -7.35 4.96
N ASN A 132 -10.74 -7.28 6.26
CA ASN A 132 -10.49 -6.03 6.95
C ASN A 132 -8.98 -5.72 6.95
N PHE A 133 -8.54 -4.93 5.99
CA PHE A 133 -7.12 -4.55 5.83
C PHE A 133 -6.65 -3.45 6.79
N SER A 134 -7.55 -2.88 7.61
CA SER A 134 -7.21 -1.77 8.54
C SER A 134 -6.22 -2.14 9.65
N MET A 135 -5.98 -3.43 9.86
CA MET A 135 -5.02 -3.94 10.85
C MET A 135 -3.92 -4.78 10.21
N TRP A 136 -3.86 -4.84 8.88
CA TRP A 136 -2.79 -5.54 8.17
C TRP A 136 -1.59 -4.63 8.11
N MET A 137 -0.43 -5.13 8.56
CA MET A 137 0.81 -4.36 8.57
C MET A 137 1.90 -5.08 7.79
N LEU A 138 2.72 -4.31 7.07
CA LEU A 138 3.98 -4.74 6.48
C LEU A 138 5.13 -4.17 7.31
N LEU A 139 5.88 -5.05 7.94
CA LEU A 139 6.96 -4.70 8.88
C LEU A 139 8.26 -5.39 8.47
N GLU A 140 9.38 -4.67 8.55
CA GLU A 140 10.70 -5.19 8.22
C GLU A 140 11.04 -6.40 9.10
N ARG A 141 11.65 -7.44 8.51
CA ARG A 141 12.01 -8.68 9.22
C ARG A 141 12.89 -8.43 10.45
N THR A 142 13.74 -7.40 10.41
CA THR A 142 14.64 -7.01 11.51
C THR A 142 13.92 -6.58 12.80
N ARG A 143 12.63 -6.25 12.72
CA ARG A 143 11.80 -5.87 13.87
C ARG A 143 11.30 -7.07 14.69
N PHE A 144 11.51 -8.29 14.21
CA PHE A 144 10.98 -9.51 14.82
C PHE A 144 12.08 -10.33 15.49
N THR A 145 11.70 -11.03 16.56
CA THR A 145 12.48 -12.10 17.20
C THR A 145 11.66 -13.37 17.12
N LEU A 146 12.08 -14.30 16.26
CA LEU A 146 11.35 -15.55 15.99
C LEU A 146 11.64 -16.63 17.02
N ASP A 147 12.76 -16.51 17.73
CA ASP A 147 13.15 -17.32 18.89
C ASP A 147 12.64 -16.74 20.21
N GLY A 148 12.22 -15.47 20.21
CA GLY A 148 11.71 -14.76 21.37
C GLY A 148 12.78 -14.39 22.39
N LEU A 149 14.06 -14.39 22.00
CA LEU A 149 15.20 -14.15 22.89
C LEU A 149 15.67 -12.69 22.91
N GLU A 150 15.16 -11.85 22.02
CA GLU A 150 15.54 -10.44 21.94
C GLU A 150 14.47 -9.53 22.56
N CYS A 151 14.92 -8.62 23.42
CA CYS A 151 14.09 -7.56 23.97
C CYS A 151 13.72 -6.50 22.93
N ASP A 152 12.60 -5.81 23.16
CA ASP A 152 12.14 -4.68 22.36
C ASP A 152 12.01 -5.00 20.85
N LYS A 153 11.63 -6.24 20.56
CA LYS A 153 11.27 -6.76 19.24
C LYS A 153 9.91 -7.48 19.28
N ILE A 154 9.25 -7.53 18.13
CA ILE A 154 7.98 -8.23 17.93
C ILE A 154 8.22 -9.74 18.12
N GLY A 155 7.58 -10.35 19.12
CA GLY A 155 7.74 -11.77 19.44
C GLY A 155 8.50 -12.06 20.74
N VAL A 156 8.85 -11.03 21.53
CA VAL A 156 9.53 -11.18 22.83
C VAL A 156 8.84 -12.21 23.74
N SER A 157 9.64 -13.08 24.36
CA SER A 157 9.14 -14.18 25.21
C SER A 157 9.45 -13.96 26.69
N TYR A 158 8.97 -14.90 27.52
CA TYR A 158 9.31 -14.95 28.95
C TYR A 158 10.81 -15.02 29.21
N GLU A 159 11.57 -15.68 28.34
CA GLU A 159 13.02 -15.87 28.54
C GLU A 159 13.77 -14.55 28.39
N ALA A 160 13.52 -13.81 27.30
CA ALA A 160 14.06 -12.46 27.11
C ALA A 160 13.67 -11.52 28.25
N PHE A 161 12.40 -11.56 28.67
CA PHE A 161 11.91 -10.70 29.74
C PHE A 161 12.56 -11.00 31.10
N ASN A 162 12.73 -12.28 31.45
CA ASN A 162 13.31 -12.68 32.74
C ASN A 162 14.83 -12.53 32.79
N SER A 163 15.51 -12.59 31.64
CA SER A 163 16.96 -12.49 31.52
C SER A 163 17.47 -11.06 31.31
N GLN A 164 16.61 -10.05 31.43
CA GLN A 164 16.99 -8.64 31.27
C GLN A 164 18.11 -8.24 32.25
N PRO A 165 19.12 -7.49 31.77
CA PRO A 165 20.13 -6.94 32.65
C PRO A 165 19.49 -5.93 33.62
N ASN A 166 19.89 -5.98 34.88
CA ASN A 166 19.42 -5.08 35.93
C ASN A 166 17.89 -5.04 36.09
N PHE A 167 17.20 -6.18 35.95
CA PHE A 167 15.73 -6.30 35.97
C PHE A 167 15.03 -5.44 37.04
N CYS A 168 15.48 -5.48 38.30
CA CYS A 168 14.87 -4.73 39.40
C CYS A 168 15.15 -3.22 39.38
N SER A 169 16.13 -2.76 38.59
CA SER A 169 16.50 -1.35 38.44
C SER A 169 16.09 -0.77 37.08
N ALA A 170 15.64 -1.62 36.16
CA ALA A 170 15.17 -1.21 34.85
C ALA A 170 13.82 -0.47 34.97
N PRO A 171 13.54 0.53 34.12
CA PRO A 171 12.23 1.18 34.06
C PRO A 171 11.10 0.18 33.81
N GLN A 172 9.90 0.51 34.28
CA GLN A 172 8.70 -0.25 33.94
C GLN A 172 8.53 -0.33 32.40
N MET A 173 8.03 -1.46 31.90
CA MET A 173 7.88 -1.78 30.47
C MET A 173 9.20 -2.02 29.69
N SER A 174 10.36 -2.04 30.35
CA SER A 174 11.61 -2.47 29.71
C SER A 174 11.45 -3.85 29.06
N CYS A 175 12.10 -4.03 27.89
CA CYS A 175 12.02 -5.21 27.03
C CYS A 175 10.70 -5.40 26.26
N LEU A 176 9.68 -4.56 26.51
CA LEU A 176 8.35 -4.68 25.92
C LEU A 176 8.01 -3.52 24.95
N HIS A 177 9.01 -2.81 24.42
CA HIS A 177 8.81 -1.78 23.39
C HIS A 177 8.82 -2.38 21.98
N ASN A 178 8.48 -1.55 20.97
CA ASN A 178 8.45 -1.93 19.55
C ASN A 178 7.61 -3.18 19.27
N GLN A 179 6.46 -3.26 19.92
CA GLN A 179 5.45 -4.28 19.69
C GLN A 179 4.46 -3.80 18.62
N LEU A 180 3.59 -4.70 18.15
CA LEU A 180 2.63 -4.39 17.06
C LEU A 180 1.78 -3.14 17.34
N TRP A 181 1.35 -2.91 18.58
CA TRP A 181 0.56 -1.72 18.93
C TRP A 181 1.36 -0.43 18.81
N ASN A 182 2.69 -0.45 19.04
CA ASN A 182 3.52 0.74 18.91
C ASN A 182 3.54 1.22 17.46
N PHE A 183 3.67 0.29 16.51
CA PHE A 183 3.67 0.59 15.09
C PHE A 183 2.28 1.03 14.60
N TRP A 184 1.23 0.35 15.06
CA TRP A 184 -0.13 0.75 14.74
C TRP A 184 -0.47 2.14 15.29
N GLU A 185 -0.18 2.45 16.56
CA GLU A 185 -0.39 3.79 17.13
C GLU A 185 0.41 4.87 16.40
N ALA A 186 1.65 4.56 16.00
CA ALA A 186 2.45 5.47 15.20
C ALA A 186 1.75 5.82 13.88
N ASP A 187 1.19 4.82 13.18
CA ASP A 187 0.42 5.06 11.96
C ASP A 187 -0.90 5.79 12.20
N GLN A 188 -1.63 5.47 13.28
CA GLN A 188 -2.83 6.23 13.64
C GLN A 188 -2.52 7.71 13.90
N ASN A 189 -1.37 8.01 14.53
CA ASN A 189 -0.94 9.39 14.72
C ASN A 189 -0.59 10.08 13.39
N ARG A 190 -0.01 9.37 12.42
CA ARG A 190 0.26 9.89 11.07
C ARG A 190 -1.03 10.14 10.31
N ILE A 191 -1.97 9.20 10.33
CA ILE A 191 -3.28 9.31 9.66
C ILE A 191 -4.06 10.50 10.21
N ARG A 192 -4.09 10.70 11.54
CA ARG A 192 -4.73 11.89 12.15
C ARG A 192 -4.10 13.21 11.71
N ARG A 193 -2.84 13.20 11.27
CA ARG A 193 -2.11 14.34 10.72
C ARG A 193 -2.17 14.41 9.18
N ASN A 194 -3.05 13.62 8.55
CA ASN A 194 -3.18 13.49 7.09
C ASN A 194 -1.86 13.06 6.40
N GLN A 195 -1.03 12.30 7.09
CA GLN A 195 0.19 11.71 6.55
C GLN A 195 -0.03 10.25 6.18
N LEU A 196 0.70 9.79 5.16
CA LEU A 196 0.66 8.40 4.73
C LEU A 196 1.15 7.48 5.86
N PRO A 197 0.44 6.37 6.20
CA PRO A 197 0.96 5.38 7.11
C PRO A 197 2.24 4.73 6.58
N LEU A 198 3.08 4.22 7.49
CA LEU A 198 4.37 3.59 7.21
C LEU A 198 4.30 2.06 7.21
N TYR A 199 3.40 1.48 7.99
CA TYR A 199 3.32 0.04 8.24
C TYR A 199 1.99 -0.53 7.75
N ASP A 200 0.87 0.14 8.03
CA ASP A 200 -0.46 -0.27 7.61
C ASP A 200 -0.53 -0.41 6.09
N VAL A 201 -1.06 -1.55 5.61
CA VAL A 201 -1.22 -1.81 4.17
C VAL A 201 -2.26 -0.87 3.57
N LEU A 202 -3.36 -0.64 4.30
CA LEU A 202 -4.43 0.25 3.89
C LEU A 202 -3.93 1.70 3.82
N GLY A 203 -4.28 2.39 2.73
CA GLY A 203 -3.86 3.77 2.49
C GLY A 203 -2.52 3.91 1.77
N ARG A 204 -1.64 2.89 1.82
CA ARG A 204 -0.39 2.85 1.05
C ARG A 204 -0.56 2.23 -0.33
N PHE A 205 -1.44 1.24 -0.44
CA PHE A 205 -1.66 0.45 -1.65
C PHE A 205 -3.12 0.48 -2.10
N ASP A 206 -3.33 0.44 -3.41
CA ASP A 206 -4.65 0.41 -4.04
C ASP A 206 -5.07 -1.03 -4.36
N ARG A 207 -6.38 -1.28 -4.38
CA ARG A 207 -7.01 -2.56 -4.81
C ARG A 207 -6.44 -3.79 -4.10
N ILE A 208 -6.35 -3.72 -2.78
CA ILE A 208 -5.80 -4.79 -1.94
C ILE A 208 -6.71 -6.02 -2.02
N ASN A 209 -6.16 -7.17 -2.43
CA ASN A 209 -6.89 -8.45 -2.57
C ASN A 209 -8.13 -8.42 -3.47
N GLU A 210 -8.23 -7.46 -4.40
CA GLU A 210 -9.37 -7.36 -5.32
C GLU A 210 -9.23 -8.24 -6.58
N HIS A 211 -8.28 -9.19 -6.61
CA HIS A 211 -8.14 -10.08 -7.76
C HIS A 211 -9.23 -11.16 -7.80
N PRO A 212 -9.70 -11.57 -9.00
CA PRO A 212 -10.81 -12.51 -9.13
C PRO A 212 -10.57 -13.88 -8.48
N GLU A 213 -9.31 -14.28 -8.33
CA GLU A 213 -8.88 -15.55 -7.76
C GLU A 213 -8.34 -15.39 -6.33
N ALA A 214 -8.67 -14.29 -5.65
CA ALA A 214 -8.25 -14.02 -4.28
C ALA A 214 -8.68 -15.14 -3.33
N GLY A 215 -7.71 -15.96 -2.96
CA GLY A 215 -7.88 -16.97 -1.93
C GLY A 215 -7.87 -16.35 -0.54
N SER A 216 -8.40 -17.09 0.42
CA SER A 216 -8.43 -16.71 1.84
C SER A 216 -7.03 -16.62 2.48
N HIS A 217 -5.97 -17.04 1.77
CA HIS A 217 -4.54 -16.94 2.14
C HIS A 217 -3.69 -16.17 1.12
N SER A 218 -4.29 -15.22 0.42
CA SER A 218 -3.58 -14.41 -0.58
C SER A 218 -3.34 -12.99 -0.09
N PHE A 219 -2.23 -12.41 -0.54
CA PHE A 219 -2.00 -10.97 -0.47
C PHE A 219 -1.70 -10.47 -1.88
N SER A 220 -2.42 -9.46 -2.34
CA SER A 220 -2.22 -8.83 -3.63
C SER A 220 -2.53 -7.35 -3.60
N ILE A 221 -1.87 -6.61 -4.49
CA ILE A 221 -2.03 -5.16 -4.63
C ILE A 221 -2.21 -4.80 -6.11
N GLY A 222 -3.00 -3.77 -6.38
CA GLY A 222 -3.17 -3.25 -7.72
C GLY A 222 -1.90 -2.59 -8.24
N ILE A 223 -1.51 -2.91 -9.47
CA ILE A 223 -0.45 -2.18 -10.18
C ILE A 223 -1.09 -0.94 -10.79
N SER A 224 -0.72 0.24 -10.29
CA SER A 224 -1.25 1.55 -10.72
C SER A 224 -0.59 2.07 -11.99
N GLU A 225 0.63 1.62 -12.29
CA GLU A 225 1.34 1.92 -13.54
C GLU A 225 0.68 1.25 -14.75
N VAL A 226 0.78 1.90 -15.91
CA VAL A 226 0.35 1.32 -17.19
C VAL A 226 1.47 0.41 -17.70
N VAL A 227 1.21 -0.90 -17.69
CA VAL A 227 2.15 -1.90 -18.22
C VAL A 227 1.72 -2.30 -19.63
N ASN A 228 2.65 -2.26 -20.58
CA ASN A 228 2.42 -2.66 -21.96
C ASN A 228 2.78 -4.14 -22.14
N SER A 229 1.81 -4.95 -22.58
CA SER A 229 2.03 -6.37 -22.89
C SER A 229 2.32 -6.57 -24.38
N ASN A 230 3.36 -7.34 -24.69
CA ASN A 230 3.72 -7.71 -26.05
C ASN A 230 2.94 -8.93 -26.52
N LEU A 231 2.09 -8.72 -27.51
CA LEU A 231 1.23 -9.73 -28.13
C LEU A 231 1.70 -10.04 -29.55
N LEU A 232 1.84 -11.33 -29.84
CA LEU A 232 1.91 -11.82 -31.21
C LEU A 232 0.52 -12.29 -31.63
N ILE A 233 -0.04 -11.64 -32.64
CA ILE A 233 -1.30 -12.02 -33.27
C ILE A 233 -0.98 -12.51 -34.69
N GLU A 234 -1.30 -13.77 -34.96
CA GLU A 234 -1.18 -14.37 -36.29
C GLU A 234 -2.60 -14.61 -36.85
N LEU A 235 -2.85 -14.09 -38.05
CA LEU A 235 -4.12 -14.22 -38.75
C LEU A 235 -3.91 -15.01 -40.04
N ASN A 236 -4.86 -15.87 -40.39
CA ASN A 236 -4.92 -16.50 -41.70
C ASN A 236 -5.60 -15.56 -42.72
N ALA A 237 -4.90 -14.48 -43.08
CA ALA A 237 -5.35 -13.46 -44.03
C ALA A 237 -4.15 -12.94 -44.84
N ASP A 238 -4.42 -12.38 -46.02
CA ASP A 238 -3.37 -11.86 -46.91
C ASP A 238 -2.83 -10.51 -46.45
N ASP A 239 -3.66 -9.68 -45.83
CA ASP A 239 -3.30 -8.32 -45.41
C ASP A 239 -4.12 -7.88 -44.17
N ILE A 240 -3.67 -6.81 -43.50
CA ILE A 240 -4.28 -6.27 -42.27
C ILE A 240 -4.40 -4.75 -42.39
N GLU A 241 -5.60 -4.23 -42.12
CA GLU A 241 -5.84 -2.80 -41.95
C GLU A 241 -6.06 -2.47 -40.47
N TYR A 242 -5.40 -1.42 -39.97
CA TYR A 242 -5.57 -0.95 -38.61
C TYR A 242 -6.55 0.23 -38.56
N VAL A 243 -7.75 -0.04 -38.04
CA VAL A 243 -8.79 0.97 -37.81
C VAL A 243 -8.88 1.28 -36.33
N TYR A 244 -8.82 2.56 -35.97
CA TYR A 244 -9.00 3.04 -34.61
C TYR A 244 -9.97 4.21 -34.60
N GLN A 245 -10.58 4.44 -33.44
CA GLN A 245 -11.54 5.52 -33.26
C GLN A 245 -10.85 6.76 -32.68
N ARG A 246 -11.26 7.92 -33.18
CA ARG A 246 -10.81 9.23 -32.71
C ARG A 246 -12.03 10.06 -32.34
N SER A 247 -11.97 10.66 -31.16
CA SER A 247 -12.96 11.63 -30.68
C SER A 247 -12.26 12.79 -30.01
N PRO A 248 -12.79 14.02 -30.12
CA PRO A 248 -12.33 15.15 -29.35
C PRO A 248 -12.71 15.00 -27.87
N GLY A 249 -11.86 15.51 -26.99
CA GLY A 249 -12.12 15.56 -25.56
C GLY A 249 -11.66 16.87 -24.96
N ASN A 250 -12.15 17.18 -23.76
CA ASN A 250 -11.74 18.36 -23.01
C ASN A 250 -11.54 18.08 -21.51
N ILE A 251 -10.73 18.92 -20.87
CA ILE A 251 -10.47 18.92 -19.44
C ILE A 251 -11.53 19.78 -18.76
N ILE A 252 -12.30 19.17 -17.87
CA ILE A 252 -13.39 19.83 -17.14
C ILE A 252 -12.87 20.50 -15.88
N SER A 253 -11.95 19.85 -15.17
CA SER A 253 -11.39 20.42 -13.95
C SER A 253 -10.03 19.83 -13.59
N ILE A 254 -9.22 20.63 -12.90
CA ILE A 254 -7.98 20.23 -12.26
C ILE A 254 -8.00 20.75 -10.83
N THR A 255 -7.85 19.87 -9.85
CA THR A 255 -7.79 20.25 -8.44
C THR A 255 -6.56 19.65 -7.79
N VAL A 256 -5.76 20.49 -7.14
CA VAL A 256 -4.60 20.08 -6.33
C VAL A 256 -4.71 20.79 -4.98
N PRO A 257 -5.13 20.09 -3.91
CA PRO A 257 -5.18 20.67 -2.57
C PRO A 257 -3.79 21.10 -2.08
N THR A 258 -3.75 22.03 -1.11
CA THR A 258 -2.49 22.38 -0.43
C THR A 258 -2.06 21.24 0.50
N PHE A 259 -0.76 20.93 0.52
CA PHE A 259 -0.18 19.85 1.33
C PHE A 259 1.23 20.22 1.83
N GLU A 260 1.73 19.46 2.81
CA GLU A 260 3.06 19.68 3.37
C GLU A 260 4.17 19.09 2.49
N ALA A 261 5.20 19.88 2.21
CA ALA A 261 6.30 19.44 1.36
C ALA A 261 7.10 18.29 2.01
N LEU A 262 7.58 17.35 1.19
CA LEU A 262 8.42 16.18 1.54
C LEU A 262 7.83 15.13 2.50
N THR A 263 6.96 15.51 3.44
CA THR A 263 6.31 14.58 4.39
C THR A 263 5.00 14.01 3.85
N GLN A 264 4.37 14.74 2.92
CA GLN A 264 3.19 14.34 2.18
C GLN A 264 3.46 14.40 0.66
N TYR A 265 2.54 13.86 -0.12
CA TYR A 265 2.47 14.10 -1.55
C TYR A 265 1.08 14.67 -1.90
N GLY A 266 1.02 15.54 -2.88
CA GLY A 266 -0.23 16.05 -3.42
C GLY A 266 -0.91 15.02 -4.31
N ILE A 267 -2.24 15.06 -4.37
CA ILE A 267 -3.00 14.31 -5.38
C ILE A 267 -3.65 15.35 -6.29
N ALA A 268 -3.19 15.40 -7.55
CA ALA A 268 -3.84 16.19 -8.58
C ALA A 268 -4.96 15.36 -9.21
N THR A 269 -6.19 15.85 -9.06
CA THR A 269 -7.40 15.25 -9.59
C THR A 269 -7.78 15.97 -10.87
N ILE A 270 -7.72 15.26 -12.00
CA ILE A 270 -8.01 15.80 -13.32
C ILE A 270 -9.21 15.07 -13.90
N THR A 271 -10.29 15.80 -14.17
CA THR A 271 -11.50 15.25 -14.79
C THR A 271 -11.57 15.68 -16.23
N SER A 272 -11.75 14.72 -17.14
CA SER A 272 -11.86 14.93 -18.58
C SER A 272 -13.12 14.28 -19.12
N ASN A 273 -13.55 14.75 -20.29
CA ASN A 273 -14.77 14.37 -20.98
C ASN A 273 -14.47 14.03 -22.44
N ASN A 274 -15.14 13.01 -22.98
CA ASN A 274 -15.21 12.76 -24.42
C ASN A 274 -16.42 13.49 -25.02
N THR A 275 -16.14 14.54 -25.79
CA THR A 275 -17.14 15.38 -26.47
C THR A 275 -17.57 14.84 -27.83
N GLY A 276 -16.95 13.77 -28.32
CA GLY A 276 -17.31 13.12 -29.57
C GLY A 276 -18.44 12.10 -29.42
N GLU A 277 -18.73 11.43 -30.55
CA GLU A 277 -19.84 10.47 -30.66
C GLU A 277 -19.38 9.00 -30.54
N VAL A 278 -18.06 8.75 -30.55
CA VAL A 278 -17.50 7.40 -30.45
C VAL A 278 -16.53 7.24 -29.28
N GLU A 279 -16.42 6.01 -28.76
CA GLU A 279 -15.43 5.65 -27.74
C GLU A 279 -14.03 5.73 -28.35
N ALA A 280 -13.11 6.46 -27.70
CA ALA A 280 -11.77 6.69 -28.22
C ALA A 280 -10.72 6.61 -27.10
N SER A 281 -9.46 6.45 -27.52
CA SER A 281 -8.30 6.45 -26.63
C SER A 281 -7.79 7.87 -26.43
N TYR A 282 -7.24 8.11 -25.24
CA TYR A 282 -6.66 9.37 -24.83
C TYR A 282 -5.39 9.13 -24.04
N SER A 283 -4.48 10.11 -24.10
CA SER A 283 -3.38 10.21 -23.16
C SER A 283 -3.42 11.56 -22.44
N LEU A 284 -3.01 11.57 -21.19
CA LEU A 284 -2.96 12.77 -20.35
C LEU A 284 -1.53 12.93 -19.85
N THR A 285 -0.99 14.12 -20.02
CA THR A 285 0.26 14.51 -19.36
C THR A 285 -0.02 15.60 -18.35
N PHE A 286 0.75 15.61 -17.27
CA PHE A 286 0.68 16.64 -16.24
C PHE A 286 2.09 17.15 -15.97
N ASP A 287 2.43 18.27 -16.59
CA ASP A 287 3.77 18.87 -16.50
C ASP A 287 3.76 20.02 -15.50
N CYS A 288 4.80 20.15 -14.70
CA CYS A 288 4.87 21.12 -13.62
C CYS A 288 6.15 21.95 -13.70
N SER A 289 6.10 23.14 -13.10
CA SER A 289 7.27 24.00 -12.92
C SER A 289 8.42 23.28 -12.21
N LYS A 290 9.65 23.79 -12.38
CA LYS A 290 10.85 23.27 -11.71
C LYS A 290 10.63 23.09 -10.20
N GLY A 291 11.21 22.03 -9.64
CA GLY A 291 11.06 21.69 -8.22
C GLY A 291 9.92 20.72 -7.92
N VAL A 292 9.26 20.18 -8.95
CA VAL A 292 8.29 19.08 -8.84
C VAL A 292 8.80 17.89 -9.66
N ASN A 293 8.70 16.68 -9.11
CA ASN A 293 9.06 15.46 -9.81
C ASN A 293 8.23 15.28 -11.08
N LYS A 294 8.86 14.73 -12.13
CA LYS A 294 8.15 14.37 -13.36
C LYS A 294 7.18 13.23 -13.09
N MET A 295 6.06 13.26 -13.82
CA MET A 295 5.01 12.26 -13.73
C MET A 295 4.85 11.52 -15.06
N GLU A 296 4.49 10.25 -14.98
CA GLU A 296 4.29 9.39 -16.14
C GLU A 296 2.98 9.71 -16.86
N GLU A 297 2.99 9.71 -18.19
CA GLU A 297 1.78 9.89 -19.01
C GLU A 297 0.78 8.75 -18.78
N GLN A 298 -0.49 9.08 -18.55
CA GLN A 298 -1.54 8.10 -18.32
C GLN A 298 -2.39 7.88 -19.58
N PHE A 299 -2.58 6.63 -19.96
CA PHE A 299 -3.40 6.21 -21.10
C PHE A 299 -4.76 5.65 -20.64
N PHE A 300 -5.83 6.02 -21.34
CA PHE A 300 -7.18 5.56 -21.00
C PHE A 300 -8.17 5.70 -22.15
N ILE A 301 -9.31 5.03 -22.01
CA ILE A 301 -10.42 5.04 -22.97
C ILE A 301 -11.62 5.73 -22.32
N ILE A 302 -12.31 6.61 -23.05
CA ILE A 302 -13.49 7.33 -22.57
C ILE A 302 -14.65 7.09 -23.54
N LYS A 303 -15.81 6.65 -23.04
CA LYS A 303 -17.04 6.55 -23.84
C LYS A 303 -17.61 7.93 -24.18
N PRO A 304 -18.41 8.06 -25.26
CA PRO A 304 -19.11 9.31 -25.59
C PRO A 304 -19.88 9.86 -24.39
N ALA A 305 -19.77 11.16 -24.13
CA ALA A 305 -20.41 11.87 -23.02
C ALA A 305 -20.08 11.31 -21.60
N GLN A 306 -19.03 10.50 -21.46
CA GLN A 306 -18.56 10.01 -20.17
C GLN A 306 -17.49 10.95 -19.59
N LEU A 307 -17.57 11.17 -18.28
CA LEU A 307 -16.51 11.80 -17.49
C LEU A 307 -15.59 10.73 -16.90
N ILE A 308 -14.28 10.93 -17.05
CA ILE A 308 -13.26 10.12 -16.38
C ILE A 308 -12.37 11.03 -15.55
N THR A 309 -12.03 10.54 -14.35
CA THR A 309 -11.10 11.21 -13.44
C THR A 309 -9.81 10.42 -13.34
N ARG A 310 -8.68 11.12 -13.47
CA ARG A 310 -7.33 10.60 -13.32
C ARG A 310 -6.62 11.31 -12.17
N TYR A 311 -5.68 10.60 -11.56
CA TYR A 311 -4.97 11.06 -10.37
C TYR A 311 -3.47 11.03 -10.61
N TYR A 312 -2.80 12.12 -10.26
CA TYR A 312 -1.34 12.23 -10.28
C TYR A 312 -0.79 12.47 -8.88
N LYS A 313 0.24 11.70 -8.49
CA LYS A 313 0.99 11.97 -7.26
C LYS A 313 2.00 13.07 -7.53
N VAL A 314 1.83 14.22 -6.89
CA VAL A 314 2.66 15.40 -7.05
C VAL A 314 3.63 15.49 -5.87
N GLN A 315 4.93 15.49 -6.17
CA GLN A 315 5.98 15.49 -5.16
C GLN A 315 6.95 16.66 -5.40
N PRO A 316 6.96 17.68 -4.53
CA PRO A 316 7.96 18.74 -4.58
C PRO A 316 9.32 18.21 -4.11
N THR A 317 10.40 18.86 -4.54
CA THR A 317 11.78 18.49 -4.21
C THR A 317 12.43 19.42 -3.18
N SER A 318 11.68 20.39 -2.63
CA SER A 318 12.13 21.33 -1.61
C SER A 318 11.27 21.19 -0.36
N ASP A 319 11.87 21.44 0.80
CA ASP A 319 11.23 21.51 2.12
C ASP A 319 10.52 22.85 2.39
N GLN A 320 10.70 23.85 1.52
CA GLN A 320 10.15 25.19 1.71
C GLN A 320 8.71 25.31 1.20
N ALA A 321 7.95 26.21 1.82
CA ALA A 321 6.65 26.62 1.30
C ALA A 321 6.82 27.33 -0.05
N ALA A 322 6.16 26.82 -1.09
CA ALA A 322 6.31 27.34 -2.44
C ALA A 322 4.99 27.29 -3.22
N LYS A 323 4.94 28.02 -4.33
CA LYS A 323 3.84 28.01 -5.29
C LYS A 323 4.32 27.44 -6.60
N TYR A 324 3.59 26.47 -7.13
CA TYR A 324 3.91 25.77 -8.36
C TYR A 324 2.79 25.99 -9.39
N VAL A 325 3.18 25.93 -10.67
CA VAL A 325 2.26 25.98 -11.80
C VAL A 325 2.40 24.66 -12.55
N CYS A 326 1.27 24.05 -12.90
CA CYS A 326 1.24 22.85 -13.72
C CYS A 326 0.26 23.00 -14.88
N THR A 327 0.51 22.24 -15.92
CA THR A 327 -0.27 22.20 -17.14
C THR A 327 -0.67 20.75 -17.42
N ALA A 328 -1.96 20.50 -17.46
CA ALA A 328 -2.52 19.26 -17.96
C ALA A 328 -2.72 19.38 -19.47
N ILE A 329 -2.26 18.39 -20.23
CA ILE A 329 -2.41 18.34 -21.69
C ILE A 329 -3.07 17.00 -22.03
N LEU A 330 -4.28 17.08 -22.60
CA LEU A 330 -5.03 15.94 -23.08
C LEU A 330 -4.74 15.74 -24.57
N LYS A 331 -4.43 14.51 -24.96
CA LYS A 331 -4.18 14.12 -26.35
C LYS A 331 -5.18 13.05 -26.80
N ASP A 332 -5.57 13.10 -28.07
CA ASP A 332 -6.40 12.08 -28.70
C ASP A 332 -5.60 10.85 -29.18
N SER A 333 -6.28 9.91 -29.84
CA SER A 333 -5.69 8.71 -30.44
C SER A 333 -4.56 8.98 -31.46
N ASP A 334 -4.49 10.18 -32.03
CA ASP A 334 -3.43 10.59 -32.98
C ASP A 334 -2.25 11.25 -32.27
N PHE A 335 -2.28 11.30 -30.93
CA PHE A 335 -1.35 12.04 -30.08
C PHE A 335 -1.39 13.56 -30.28
N ASN A 336 -2.45 14.07 -30.92
CA ASN A 336 -2.65 15.51 -31.06
C ASN A 336 -3.29 16.06 -29.78
N GLU A 337 -2.83 17.23 -29.35
CA GLU A 337 -3.45 17.96 -28.24
C GLU A 337 -4.88 18.36 -28.59
N THR A 338 -5.83 17.89 -27.78
CA THR A 338 -7.25 18.25 -27.89
C THR A 338 -7.64 19.35 -26.93
N ASP A 339 -6.98 19.39 -25.76
CA ASP A 339 -7.21 20.43 -24.77
C ASP A 339 -6.03 20.60 -23.80
N ARG A 340 -5.95 21.79 -23.21
CA ARG A 340 -4.91 22.19 -22.26
C ARG A 340 -5.50 23.06 -21.17
N ALA A 341 -5.18 22.72 -19.93
CA ALA A 341 -5.60 23.50 -18.78
C ALA A 341 -4.45 23.67 -17.78
N GLU A 342 -4.31 24.87 -17.25
CA GLU A 342 -3.32 25.21 -16.22
C GLU A 342 -3.95 25.23 -14.84
N CYS A 343 -3.18 24.83 -13.84
CA CYS A 343 -3.54 24.98 -12.44
C CYS A 343 -2.35 25.48 -11.63
N GLN A 344 -2.65 26.03 -10.45
CA GLN A 344 -1.65 26.45 -9.49
C GLN A 344 -1.93 25.76 -8.17
N PHE A 345 -0.86 25.35 -7.47
CA PHE A 345 -0.97 24.80 -6.13
C PHE A 345 0.14 25.33 -5.25
N THR A 346 -0.09 25.26 -3.95
CA THR A 346 0.85 25.72 -2.92
C THR A 346 1.20 24.59 -1.98
N THR A 347 2.42 24.62 -1.45
CA THR A 347 2.88 23.72 -0.38
C THR A 347 3.12 24.50 0.89
N THR A 348 2.91 23.87 2.04
CA THR A 348 3.45 24.37 3.31
C THR A 348 4.85 23.82 3.52
N ALA A 349 5.67 24.53 4.30
CA ALA A 349 7.03 24.09 4.62
C ALA A 349 6.98 22.80 5.45
N THR A 350 8.00 21.95 5.29
CA THR A 350 8.18 20.74 6.10
C THR A 350 8.36 21.09 7.56
N VAL A 351 7.61 20.44 8.45
CA VAL A 351 7.80 20.59 9.90
C VAL A 351 8.88 19.60 10.34
N LEU A 352 10.09 20.12 10.58
CA LEU A 352 11.20 19.34 11.11
C LEU A 352 11.11 19.24 12.63
N ASP A 353 11.30 18.02 13.16
CA ASP A 353 11.50 17.85 14.59
C ASP A 353 12.87 18.44 14.96
N ASN A 354 12.89 19.34 15.94
CA ASN A 354 14.11 19.96 16.43
C ASN A 354 15.03 18.99 17.17
N GLY A 355 14.59 17.73 17.37
CA GLY A 355 15.47 16.60 17.68
C GLY A 355 16.45 16.95 18.79
N THR A 356 15.94 17.39 19.94
CA THR A 356 16.77 17.66 21.11
C THR A 356 17.53 16.38 21.48
N GLN A 357 18.76 16.27 20.99
CA GLN A 357 19.74 15.25 21.39
C GLN A 357 20.42 15.71 22.69
N ASP A 358 19.65 16.10 23.70
CA ASP A 358 20.23 16.42 25.00
C ASP A 358 20.67 15.12 25.68
N LYS A 359 21.96 14.79 25.50
CA LYS A 359 22.71 13.88 26.37
C LYS A 359 22.93 14.56 27.74
N ASN A 360 21.87 14.73 28.52
CA ASN A 360 21.85 14.90 29.98
C ASN A 360 20.59 15.66 30.45
N GLN A 361 19.41 15.05 30.32
CA GLN A 361 18.36 15.30 31.30
C GLN A 361 18.10 14.01 32.06
N THR A 362 18.71 13.94 33.24
CA THR A 362 18.21 13.14 34.34
C THR A 362 16.74 13.51 34.50
N ARG A 363 15.82 12.64 34.07
CA ARG A 363 14.39 12.80 34.35
C ARG A 363 14.23 12.77 35.87
N LYS A 364 14.16 13.95 36.49
CA LYS A 364 13.48 14.10 37.77
C LYS A 364 12.02 13.72 37.50
N ALA A 365 11.60 12.61 38.07
CA ALA A 365 10.19 12.26 38.12
C ALA A 365 9.47 13.36 38.92
N GLU A 366 8.61 14.13 38.25
CA GLU A 366 7.57 14.88 38.94
C GLU A 366 6.47 13.89 39.39
N PRO A 367 6.02 13.97 40.65
CA PRO A 367 4.98 13.08 41.16
C PRO A 367 3.63 13.49 40.57
N VAL A 368 2.95 12.54 39.92
CA VAL A 368 1.53 12.66 39.62
C VAL A 368 0.77 12.53 40.94
N VAL A 369 0.24 13.64 41.42
CA VAL A 369 -0.75 13.67 42.51
C VAL A 369 -2.06 13.14 41.94
N ILE A 370 -2.49 11.98 42.43
CA ILE A 370 -3.84 11.46 42.21
C ILE A 370 -4.62 11.83 43.46
N GLU A 371 -5.56 12.77 43.35
CA GLU A 371 -6.56 13.03 44.39
C GLU A 371 -7.49 11.82 44.53
N HIS A 372 -7.80 11.50 45.79
CA HIS A 372 -8.48 10.29 46.25
C HIS A 372 -9.95 10.17 45.88
#